data_AF-A0A084TAZ8-F1
#
_entry.id   AF-A0A084TAZ8-F1
#
_cell.length_a   1.000
_cell.length_b   1.000
_cell.length_c   1.000
_cell.angle_alpha   90.00
_cell.angle_beta   90.00
_cell.angle_gamma   90.00
#
_symmetry.space_group_name_H-M   'P 1'
#
loop_
_entity.id
_entity.type
_entity.pdbx_description
1 polymer ?
#
loop_
_entity_poly.entity_id
_entity_poly.type
_entity_poly.pdbx_seq_one_letter_code
_entity_poly.pdbx_strand_id
1 'polypeptide(L)'
;MHLIKLLSLSAMTLAIASGCKSDSDSSNPTSPPPTIPTSKTVSNISISQVSKSLPPELNIATNAGFNLYVSVTPSGTATTQLRSSGINNGAIHIIAYFDESKYPDTVEKEKHRTIVNYKIERATKILQHLMSNVPNSQYGENKSSIAALMAQREATLIMTENDDQNQMMLTKLFVSEAFRQNKIDDWVSKVPSAPSVLDTTSESNFLNSLIPLASSDEDLLDNIITSILTGVQQSPDSPKWLINSQSLMFRELTLEGDCHYMSNFANYCENLGKHADRDAGFEEILHLFQAQGIAPNPTFYVFQQQIQQRALSLYTNHKNGQYSPWQPSNSSWQDWKNDDIDPAIGPSYSHEYFAAAFEAYMGMWEHKSEGLDNYQAVTRSQMRSIDTESAFWIENMFHDYLQYTANIDSNGVKTYYNHRFPQGGLTPTFNMSKSTHPPLEPYTFKSRWLVNAKIVGDATINLNANNQDNHIEGNNKDNVVDGKDGNDVYIIDEDFANCVITEQKYAVAVQCSNTGTDTLANFEAIQFKDRTYSLAQ
;
A
#
# COMPACT_ATOMS: atom_id res chain seq x y z
N MET A 1 -10.21 -25.13 -14.80
CA MET A 1 -10.00 -25.30 -13.35
C MET A 1 -11.00 -24.41 -12.63
N HIS A 2 -12.09 -25.00 -12.16
CA HIS A 2 -13.02 -24.34 -11.24
C HIS A 2 -12.66 -24.85 -9.84
N LEU A 3 -11.81 -24.10 -9.16
CA LEU A 3 -11.57 -24.18 -7.72
C LEU A 3 -11.89 -22.78 -7.17
N ILE A 4 -12.43 -22.54 -6.00
CA ILE A 4 -13.06 -23.27 -4.89
C ILE A 4 -13.79 -22.14 -4.14
N LYS A 5 -15.01 -22.36 -3.65
CA LYS A 5 -15.65 -21.40 -2.75
C LYS A 5 -15.23 -21.77 -1.33
N LEU A 6 -14.42 -20.96 -0.68
CA LEU A 6 -14.21 -21.08 0.76
C LEU A 6 -14.10 -19.73 1.44
N LEU A 7 -14.46 -19.75 2.72
CA LEU A 7 -14.59 -18.62 3.62
C LEU A 7 -13.27 -17.86 3.79
N SER A 8 -13.42 -16.58 4.12
CA SER A 8 -12.37 -15.62 4.40
C SER A 8 -11.42 -16.13 5.48
N LEU A 9 -10.21 -16.56 5.09
CA LEU A 9 -9.05 -16.29 5.92
C LEU A 9 -8.82 -14.78 5.81
N SER A 10 -9.39 -14.04 6.74
CA SER A 10 -9.06 -12.65 7.04
C SER A 10 -7.54 -12.51 7.08
N ALA A 11 -7.03 -11.37 6.60
CA ALA A 11 -5.62 -11.01 6.49
C ALA A 11 -4.69 -11.69 7.53
N MET A 12 -4.04 -12.80 7.15
CA MET A 12 -2.96 -13.36 7.97
C MET A 12 -1.73 -12.45 7.82
N THR A 13 -1.61 -11.47 8.70
CA THR A 13 -0.34 -10.80 9.04
C THR A 13 0.64 -11.85 9.57
N LEU A 14 1.64 -12.24 8.77
CA LEU A 14 2.76 -13.06 9.26
C LEU A 14 3.90 -12.12 9.69
N ALA A 15 4.24 -12.10 10.97
CA ALA A 15 5.47 -11.45 11.45
C ALA A 15 6.05 -12.18 12.66
N ILE A 16 7.28 -12.73 12.59
CA ILE A 16 8.05 -13.15 13.78
C ILE A 16 9.57 -12.99 13.55
N ALA A 17 10.33 -12.46 14.53
CA ALA A 17 11.78 -12.71 14.63
C ALA A 17 12.40 -12.47 16.03
N SER A 18 13.44 -13.26 16.29
CA SER A 18 14.37 -13.39 17.45
C SER A 18 14.99 -12.11 18.04
N GLY A 19 15.11 -12.07 19.38
CA GLY A 19 15.54 -10.89 20.16
C GLY A 19 16.98 -10.84 20.67
N CYS A 20 17.34 -9.70 21.27
CA CYS A 20 18.32 -9.52 22.37
C CYS A 20 18.20 -8.09 22.99
N LYS A 21 18.76 -7.91 24.20
CA LYS A 21 18.30 -7.06 25.32
C LYS A 21 19.24 -5.88 25.66
N SER A 22 18.70 -4.82 26.30
CA SER A 22 19.21 -3.97 27.43
C SER A 22 19.32 -2.42 27.29
N ASP A 23 18.49 -1.74 28.11
CA ASP A 23 18.64 -0.66 29.14
C ASP A 23 19.23 0.78 28.93
N SER A 24 18.35 1.78 29.21
CA SER A 24 18.46 3.12 29.91
C SER A 24 19.57 4.13 29.54
N ASP A 25 19.42 5.47 29.54
CA ASP A 25 18.60 6.40 30.36
C ASP A 25 18.57 7.82 29.71
N SER A 26 17.60 8.64 30.12
CA SER A 26 17.22 9.94 29.52
C SER A 26 18.04 11.18 29.94
N SER A 27 18.08 12.22 29.10
CA SER A 27 18.06 13.64 29.56
C SER A 27 17.65 14.63 28.44
N ASN A 28 16.72 15.55 28.77
CA ASN A 28 16.26 16.68 27.95
C ASN A 28 17.23 17.87 28.03
N PRO A 29 17.35 18.73 27.00
CA PRO A 29 16.75 20.07 27.14
C PRO A 29 16.25 20.77 25.85
N THR A 30 15.12 21.49 26.02
CA THR A 30 14.64 22.76 25.43
C THR A 30 15.23 23.32 24.13
N SER A 31 14.33 23.55 23.17
CA SER A 31 14.51 24.15 21.84
C SER A 31 14.23 25.67 21.79
N PRO A 32 14.99 26.44 20.97
CA PRO A 32 14.56 27.73 20.41
C PRO A 32 13.84 27.54 19.06
N PRO A 33 13.10 28.56 18.57
CA PRO A 33 12.14 28.42 17.47
C PRO A 33 12.81 28.21 16.10
N PRO A 34 12.28 27.36 15.21
CA PRO A 34 12.92 27.05 13.94
C PRO A 34 12.58 28.08 12.85
N THR A 35 13.64 28.68 12.31
CA THR A 35 13.69 29.26 10.96
C THR A 35 13.37 28.18 9.92
N ILE A 36 12.49 28.49 8.98
CA ILE A 36 12.03 27.63 7.89
C ILE A 36 13.16 27.41 6.86
N PRO A 37 13.63 26.17 6.64
CA PRO A 37 14.36 25.81 5.44
C PRO A 37 13.44 25.05 4.49
N THR A 38 13.50 25.36 3.20
CA THR A 38 12.95 24.55 2.11
C THR A 38 13.49 23.11 2.21
N SER A 39 12.72 22.21 2.82
CA SER A 39 13.15 20.84 3.10
C SER A 39 12.93 19.98 1.87
N LYS A 40 14.02 19.55 1.21
CA LYS A 40 13.97 18.37 0.33
C LYS A 40 13.40 17.21 1.13
N THR A 41 12.33 16.57 0.68
CA THR A 41 11.80 15.37 1.35
C THR A 41 12.90 14.33 1.46
N VAL A 42 13.35 14.04 2.68
CA VAL A 42 14.37 13.03 2.92
C VAL A 42 13.67 11.67 2.91
N SER A 43 13.72 10.98 1.78
CA SER A 43 13.32 9.57 1.69
C SER A 43 14.37 8.71 2.37
N ASN A 44 13.94 7.86 3.31
CA ASN A 44 14.80 6.85 3.96
C ASN A 44 14.96 5.57 3.12
N ILE A 45 14.38 5.54 1.92
CA ILE A 45 14.40 4.38 1.02
C ILE A 45 14.75 4.75 -0.42
N SER A 46 15.17 3.74 -1.17
CA SER A 46 15.32 3.74 -2.63
C SER A 46 14.56 2.54 -3.20
N ILE A 47 13.78 2.77 -4.25
CA ILE A 47 12.85 1.78 -4.83
C ILE A 47 13.37 1.38 -6.21
N SER A 48 13.50 0.08 -6.48
CA SER A 48 13.87 -0.42 -7.80
C SER A 48 12.70 -0.38 -8.77
N GLN A 49 12.98 -0.46 -10.07
CA GLN A 49 11.95 -0.76 -11.07
C GLN A 49 11.38 -2.16 -10.86
N VAL A 50 10.18 -2.42 -11.39
CA VAL A 50 9.57 -3.75 -11.39
C VAL A 50 10.40 -4.71 -12.25
N SER A 51 10.94 -5.75 -11.61
CA SER A 51 11.70 -6.83 -12.24
C SER A 51 10.78 -8.00 -12.59
N LYS A 52 11.11 -8.72 -13.68
CA LYS A 52 10.45 -9.99 -14.08
C LYS A 52 11.12 -11.23 -13.48
N SER A 53 12.07 -11.03 -12.56
CA SER A 53 12.77 -12.11 -11.86
C SER A 53 13.02 -11.72 -10.41
N LEU A 54 12.84 -12.69 -9.52
CA LEU A 54 13.15 -12.59 -8.11
C LEU A 54 14.64 -12.92 -7.88
N PRO A 55 15.28 -12.37 -6.84
CA PRO A 55 16.66 -12.69 -6.51
C PRO A 55 16.79 -14.10 -5.88
N PRO A 56 17.99 -14.73 -5.90
CA PRO A 56 18.19 -16.12 -5.49
C PRO A 56 17.72 -16.47 -4.07
N GLU A 57 17.78 -15.51 -3.14
CA GLU A 57 17.29 -15.66 -1.76
C GLU A 57 15.77 -15.89 -1.67
N LEU A 58 15.02 -15.55 -2.72
CA LEU A 58 13.57 -15.77 -2.83
C LEU A 58 13.25 -16.95 -3.78
N ASN A 59 14.13 -17.94 -3.89
CA ASN A 59 13.94 -19.09 -4.77
C ASN A 59 12.65 -19.89 -4.48
N ILE A 60 12.23 -19.99 -3.21
CA ILE A 60 10.97 -20.64 -2.83
C ILE A 60 9.78 -19.93 -3.47
N ALA A 61 9.76 -18.59 -3.45
CA ALA A 61 8.72 -17.81 -4.11
C ALA A 61 8.77 -17.99 -5.64
N THR A 62 9.95 -18.00 -6.23
CA THR A 62 10.11 -18.29 -7.66
C THR A 62 9.54 -19.67 -8.02
N ASN A 63 9.85 -20.70 -7.22
CA ASN A 63 9.37 -22.05 -7.43
C ASN A 63 7.85 -22.18 -7.22
N ALA A 64 7.27 -21.43 -6.28
CA ALA A 64 5.83 -21.36 -6.07
C ALA A 64 5.10 -20.67 -7.24
N GLY A 65 5.79 -19.82 -8.00
CA GLY A 65 5.33 -19.21 -9.25
C GLY A 65 5.41 -17.70 -9.30
N PHE A 66 5.83 -17.02 -8.23
CA PHE A 66 5.99 -15.56 -8.22
C PHE A 66 6.98 -15.11 -9.29
N ASN A 67 6.62 -14.08 -10.04
CA ASN A 67 7.30 -13.70 -11.28
C ASN A 67 7.52 -12.19 -11.44
N LEU A 68 7.15 -11.40 -10.45
CA LEU A 68 7.39 -9.96 -10.39
C LEU A 68 8.02 -9.58 -9.05
N TYR A 69 8.98 -8.65 -9.08
CA TYR A 69 9.74 -8.25 -7.89
C TYR A 69 10.08 -6.76 -7.89
N VAL A 70 9.96 -6.13 -6.72
CA VAL A 70 10.56 -4.83 -6.41
C VAL A 70 11.38 -4.93 -5.13
N SER A 71 12.58 -4.35 -5.17
CA SER A 71 13.43 -4.15 -4.01
C SER A 71 13.26 -2.74 -3.47
N VAL A 72 13.00 -2.62 -2.17
CA VAL A 72 12.98 -1.34 -1.46
C VAL A 72 14.12 -1.37 -0.44
N THR A 73 15.15 -0.56 -0.69
CA THR A 73 16.40 -0.58 0.08
C THR A 73 16.53 0.67 0.95
N PRO A 74 17.08 0.56 2.17
CA PRO A 74 17.35 1.73 2.99
C PRO A 74 18.34 2.69 2.32
N SER A 75 18.11 3.99 2.45
CA SER A 75 18.99 5.06 1.97
C SER A 75 19.47 5.96 3.11
N GLY A 76 20.56 6.69 2.88
CA GLY A 76 21.08 7.68 3.83
C GLY A 76 21.39 7.12 5.22
N THR A 77 20.83 7.75 6.26
CA THR A 77 21.01 7.34 7.66
C THR A 77 20.51 5.93 7.93
N ALA A 78 19.44 5.49 7.26
CA ALA A 78 18.90 4.14 7.42
C ALA A 78 19.90 3.07 6.93
N THR A 79 20.63 3.32 5.83
CA THR A 79 21.72 2.44 5.38
C THR A 79 22.82 2.32 6.43
N THR A 80 23.16 3.44 7.10
CA THR A 80 24.20 3.46 8.13
C THR A 80 23.78 2.63 9.35
N GLN A 81 22.53 2.79 9.79
CA GLN A 81 21.97 2.00 10.90
C GLN A 81 21.92 0.51 10.57
N LEU A 82 21.47 0.13 9.36
CA LEU A 82 21.45 -1.27 8.93
C LEU A 82 22.85 -1.90 8.95
N ARG A 83 23.87 -1.18 8.44
CA ARG A 83 25.27 -1.64 8.45
C ARG A 83 25.84 -1.78 9.86
N SER A 84 25.42 -0.92 10.79
CA SER A 84 25.82 -1.04 12.20
C SER A 84 25.30 -2.30 12.87
N SER A 85 24.17 -2.84 12.37
CA SER A 85 23.63 -4.15 12.76
C SER A 85 24.30 -5.33 12.03
N GLY A 86 25.37 -5.10 11.26
CA GLY A 86 26.11 -6.14 10.54
C GLY A 86 25.49 -6.58 9.21
N ILE A 87 24.45 -5.89 8.73
CA ILE A 87 23.74 -6.24 7.49
C ILE A 87 24.16 -5.25 6.39
N ASN A 88 24.80 -5.76 5.33
CA ASN A 88 25.28 -4.92 4.24
C ASN A 88 24.27 -4.70 3.12
N ASN A 89 23.39 -5.69 2.86
CA ASN A 89 22.47 -5.73 1.72
C ASN A 89 21.05 -6.13 2.16
N GLY A 90 20.49 -5.47 3.16
CA GLY A 90 19.10 -5.71 3.58
C GLY A 90 18.10 -4.97 2.69
N ALA A 91 16.94 -5.57 2.46
CA ALA A 91 15.87 -5.01 1.66
C ALA A 91 14.50 -5.34 2.26
N ILE A 92 13.53 -4.49 1.94
CA ILE A 92 12.11 -4.78 2.01
C ILE A 92 11.73 -5.33 0.63
N HIS A 93 10.97 -6.41 0.59
CA HIS A 93 10.62 -7.10 -0.64
C HIS A 93 9.16 -6.84 -1.01
N ILE A 94 8.89 -6.67 -2.29
CA ILE A 94 7.54 -6.77 -2.84
C ILE A 94 7.59 -7.85 -3.91
N ILE A 95 6.87 -8.94 -3.69
CA ILE A 95 6.75 -10.04 -4.65
C ILE A 95 5.32 -10.10 -5.17
N ALA A 96 5.17 -10.38 -6.46
CA ALA A 96 3.88 -10.43 -7.11
C ALA A 96 3.75 -11.66 -8.00
N TYR A 97 2.57 -12.26 -8.00
CA TYR A 97 2.20 -13.33 -8.92
C TYR A 97 1.25 -12.78 -9.99
N PHE A 98 1.69 -12.86 -11.25
CA PHE A 98 0.88 -12.52 -12.42
C PHE A 98 0.70 -13.74 -13.32
N ASP A 99 -0.51 -14.27 -13.37
CA ASP A 99 -0.84 -15.43 -14.19
C ASP A 99 -1.02 -15.06 -15.67
N GLU A 100 0.08 -15.10 -16.41
CA GLU A 100 0.06 -14.82 -17.85
C GLU A 100 -0.77 -15.81 -18.66
N SER A 101 -1.07 -17.00 -18.13
CA SER A 101 -1.81 -18.04 -18.85
C SER A 101 -3.28 -17.66 -19.07
N LYS A 102 -3.80 -16.68 -18.32
CA LYS A 102 -5.16 -16.14 -18.45
C LYS A 102 -5.38 -15.36 -19.75
N TYR A 103 -4.31 -14.88 -20.38
CA TYR A 103 -4.40 -13.97 -21.51
C TYR A 103 -4.00 -14.66 -22.81
N PRO A 104 -4.81 -14.51 -23.88
CA PRO A 104 -4.70 -15.34 -25.08
C PRO A 104 -3.47 -15.02 -25.94
N ASP A 105 -2.96 -13.78 -25.88
CA ASP A 105 -1.87 -13.31 -26.73
C ASP A 105 -0.96 -12.31 -25.99
N THR A 106 0.18 -11.97 -26.62
CA THR A 106 1.21 -11.10 -26.04
C THR A 106 0.72 -9.66 -25.82
N VAL A 107 -0.22 -9.17 -26.62
CA VAL A 107 -0.73 -7.79 -26.50
C VAL A 107 -1.59 -7.66 -25.24
N GLU A 108 -2.54 -8.58 -25.06
CA GLU A 108 -3.37 -8.61 -23.86
C GLU A 108 -2.55 -8.92 -22.60
N LYS A 109 -1.54 -9.80 -22.69
CA LYS A 109 -0.59 -10.03 -21.59
C LYS A 109 0.12 -8.75 -21.17
N GLU A 110 0.66 -7.99 -22.12
CA GLU A 110 1.43 -6.79 -21.79
C GLU A 110 0.53 -5.66 -21.26
N LYS A 111 -0.68 -5.53 -21.81
CA LYS A 111 -1.69 -4.59 -21.29
C LYS A 111 -2.01 -4.86 -19.82
N HIS A 112 -2.33 -6.11 -19.46
CA HIS A 112 -2.66 -6.45 -18.08
C HIS A 112 -1.44 -6.43 -17.16
N ARG A 113 -0.27 -6.82 -17.66
CA ARG A 113 0.99 -6.67 -16.91
C ARG A 113 1.28 -5.21 -16.59
N THR A 114 1.04 -4.30 -17.53
CA THR A 114 1.24 -2.86 -17.31
C THR A 114 0.37 -2.37 -16.15
N ILE A 115 -0.91 -2.78 -16.11
CA ILE A 115 -1.82 -2.45 -15.00
C ILE A 115 -1.31 -3.02 -13.67
N VAL A 116 -0.87 -4.29 -13.67
CA VAL A 116 -0.28 -4.93 -12.49
C VAL A 116 0.99 -4.19 -12.02
N ASN A 117 1.86 -3.80 -12.94
CA ASN A 117 3.06 -3.01 -12.63
C ASN A 117 2.68 -1.67 -11.99
N TYR A 118 1.68 -0.95 -12.51
CA TYR A 118 1.22 0.28 -11.88
C TYR A 118 0.65 0.07 -10.48
N LYS A 119 -0.03 -1.06 -10.22
CA LYS A 119 -0.48 -1.41 -8.87
C LYS A 119 0.70 -1.72 -7.94
N ILE A 120 1.71 -2.47 -8.40
CA ILE A 120 2.95 -2.70 -7.65
C ILE A 120 3.66 -1.37 -7.34
N GLU A 121 3.77 -0.49 -8.34
CA GLU A 121 4.32 0.86 -8.15
C GLU A 121 3.52 1.65 -7.13
N ARG A 122 2.18 1.62 -7.17
CA ARG A 122 1.35 2.29 -6.16
C ARG A 122 1.63 1.75 -4.76
N ALA A 123 1.78 0.44 -4.59
CA ALA A 123 2.14 -0.13 -3.30
C ALA A 123 3.50 0.42 -2.79
N THR A 124 4.51 0.51 -3.67
CA THR A 124 5.81 1.10 -3.31
C THR A 124 5.70 2.58 -2.94
N LYS A 125 4.80 3.32 -3.60
CA LYS A 125 4.55 4.75 -3.37
C LYS A 125 3.85 4.99 -2.04
N ILE A 126 2.88 4.18 -1.67
CA ILE A 126 2.26 4.25 -0.33
C ILE A 126 3.32 3.97 0.74
N LEU A 127 4.16 2.95 0.57
CA LEU A 127 5.28 2.69 1.48
C LEU A 127 6.26 3.89 1.55
N GLN A 128 6.56 4.53 0.42
CA GLN A 128 7.36 5.76 0.38
C GLN A 128 6.72 6.88 1.20
N HIS A 129 5.41 7.07 1.12
CA HIS A 129 4.70 8.06 1.94
C HIS A 129 4.85 7.76 3.43
N LEU A 130 4.58 6.52 3.86
CA LEU A 130 4.72 6.11 5.26
C LEU A 130 6.17 6.27 5.77
N MET A 131 7.16 6.07 4.91
CA MET A 131 8.59 6.14 5.26
C MET A 131 9.19 7.56 5.21
N SER A 132 8.47 8.54 4.66
CA SER A 132 8.98 9.89 4.48
C SER A 132 9.02 10.67 5.79
N ASN A 133 10.19 11.21 6.16
CA ASN A 133 10.36 11.98 7.40
C ASN A 133 9.44 13.22 7.41
N VAL A 134 8.83 13.52 8.56
CA VAL A 134 7.97 14.69 8.79
C VAL A 134 8.75 15.67 9.68
N PRO A 135 9.29 16.76 9.15
CA PRO A 135 10.12 17.69 9.94
C PRO A 135 9.37 18.22 11.17
N ASN A 136 10.07 18.30 12.31
CA ASN A 136 9.55 18.81 13.58
C ASN A 136 8.35 18.02 14.16
N SER A 137 8.15 16.75 13.77
CA SER A 137 7.07 15.92 14.30
C SER A 137 7.56 14.93 15.37
N GLN A 138 6.72 14.62 16.35
CA GLN A 138 7.14 13.82 17.51
C GLN A 138 7.61 12.39 17.16
N TYR A 139 6.93 11.74 16.21
CA TYR A 139 7.22 10.35 15.85
C TYR A 139 7.80 10.23 14.43
N GLY A 140 7.55 11.22 13.58
CA GLY A 140 7.85 11.19 12.17
C GLY A 140 9.14 11.89 11.76
N GLU A 141 9.80 12.65 12.64
CA GLU A 141 11.01 13.42 12.33
C GLU A 141 12.15 12.56 11.77
N ASN A 142 12.35 11.35 12.31
CA ASN A 142 13.35 10.42 11.85
C ASN A 142 12.84 8.98 11.84
N LYS A 143 12.46 8.51 10.65
CA LYS A 143 12.01 7.14 10.39
C LYS A 143 13.12 6.24 9.82
N SER A 144 14.39 6.64 9.91
CA SER A 144 15.51 5.81 9.43
C SER A 144 15.60 4.46 10.16
N SER A 145 15.28 4.42 11.46
CA SER A 145 15.32 3.16 12.24
C SER A 145 14.21 2.21 11.85
N ILE A 146 13.05 2.74 11.44
CA ILE A 146 11.94 1.96 10.88
C ILE A 146 12.40 1.32 9.57
N ALA A 147 12.93 2.11 8.62
CA ALA A 147 13.42 1.62 7.32
C ALA A 147 14.50 0.54 7.49
N ALA A 148 15.48 0.78 8.38
CA ALA A 148 16.55 -0.18 8.66
C ALA A 148 16.00 -1.47 9.28
N LEU A 149 15.06 -1.38 10.23
CA LEU A 149 14.49 -2.55 10.90
C LEU A 149 13.64 -3.40 9.94
N MET A 150 12.79 -2.77 9.12
CA MET A 150 12.01 -3.48 8.12
C MET A 150 12.91 -4.25 7.14
N ALA A 151 14.01 -3.63 6.68
CA ALA A 151 14.98 -4.29 5.82
C ALA A 151 15.77 -5.41 6.54
N GLN A 152 16.09 -5.25 7.82
CA GLN A 152 16.73 -6.28 8.65
C GLN A 152 15.81 -7.49 8.89
N ARG A 153 14.49 -7.23 8.95
CA ARG A 153 13.45 -8.26 9.10
C ARG A 153 13.02 -8.85 7.76
N GLU A 154 13.58 -8.39 6.65
CA GLU A 154 13.19 -8.80 5.30
C GLU A 154 11.68 -8.63 5.05
N ALA A 155 11.08 -7.57 5.59
CA ALA A 155 9.65 -7.30 5.48
C ALA A 155 9.17 -7.47 4.04
N THR A 156 8.09 -8.23 3.82
CA THR A 156 7.66 -8.61 2.46
C THR A 156 6.19 -8.28 2.23
N LEU A 157 5.88 -7.58 1.15
CA LEU A 157 4.52 -7.48 0.63
C LEU A 157 4.32 -8.54 -0.46
N ILE A 158 3.33 -9.41 -0.28
CA ILE A 158 2.93 -10.46 -1.21
C ILE A 158 1.69 -9.99 -1.94
N MET A 159 1.81 -9.80 -3.26
CA MET A 159 0.71 -9.30 -4.09
C MET A 159 0.18 -10.39 -5.02
N THR A 160 -1.13 -10.57 -4.99
CA THR A 160 -1.86 -11.52 -5.85
C THR A 160 -3.14 -10.87 -6.37
N GLU A 161 -3.86 -11.52 -7.25
CA GLU A 161 -5.05 -10.96 -7.89
C GLU A 161 -6.26 -10.83 -6.95
N ASN A 162 -6.48 -11.84 -6.11
CA ASN A 162 -7.67 -12.02 -5.27
C ASN A 162 -7.40 -13.03 -4.13
N ASP A 163 -8.37 -13.21 -3.22
CA ASP A 163 -8.27 -14.15 -2.09
C ASP A 163 -7.89 -15.56 -2.52
N ASP A 164 -8.60 -16.10 -3.52
CA ASP A 164 -8.42 -17.49 -3.97
C ASP A 164 -6.99 -17.71 -4.46
N GLN A 165 -6.45 -16.75 -5.23
CA GLN A 165 -5.07 -16.79 -5.69
C GLN A 165 -4.09 -16.59 -4.53
N ASN A 166 -4.38 -15.70 -3.58
CA ASN A 166 -3.55 -15.52 -2.40
C ASN A 166 -3.45 -16.80 -1.58
N GLN A 167 -4.58 -17.43 -1.24
CA GLN A 167 -4.64 -18.68 -0.49
C GLN A 167 -3.87 -19.79 -1.22
N MET A 168 -4.06 -19.93 -2.53
CA MET A 168 -3.31 -20.89 -3.34
C MET A 168 -1.80 -20.64 -3.26
N MET A 169 -1.36 -19.40 -3.46
CA MET A 169 0.06 -19.06 -3.51
C MET A 169 0.73 -19.17 -2.13
N LEU A 170 0.06 -18.72 -1.06
CA LEU A 170 0.53 -18.88 0.32
C LEU A 170 0.61 -20.37 0.72
N THR A 171 -0.41 -21.16 0.39
CA THR A 171 -0.39 -22.62 0.62
C THR A 171 0.82 -23.26 -0.04
N LYS A 172 1.09 -22.91 -1.31
CA LYS A 172 2.30 -23.38 -2.01
C LYS A 172 3.56 -22.95 -1.27
N LEU A 173 3.72 -21.68 -0.91
CA LEU A 173 4.89 -21.18 -0.19
C LEU A 173 5.16 -21.97 1.11
N PHE A 174 4.14 -22.15 1.95
CA PHE A 174 4.29 -22.83 3.23
C PHE A 174 4.57 -24.33 3.06
N VAL A 175 3.93 -24.97 2.07
CA VAL A 175 4.20 -26.38 1.74
C VAL A 175 5.61 -26.53 1.18
N SER A 176 6.04 -25.71 0.22
CA SER A 176 7.40 -25.73 -0.33
C SER A 176 8.43 -25.54 0.79
N GLU A 177 8.15 -24.65 1.76
CA GLU A 177 9.02 -24.45 2.90
C GLU A 177 9.05 -25.65 3.85
N ALA A 178 7.91 -26.29 4.10
CA ALA A 178 7.84 -27.54 4.86
C ALA A 178 8.66 -28.66 4.21
N PHE A 179 8.60 -28.80 2.88
CA PHE A 179 9.39 -29.77 2.14
C PHE A 179 10.89 -29.42 2.16
N ARG A 180 11.26 -28.14 1.98
CA ARG A 180 12.66 -27.69 2.08
C ARG A 180 13.28 -28.04 3.43
N GLN A 181 12.50 -27.94 4.51
CA GLN A 181 12.93 -28.28 5.86
C GLN A 181 12.84 -29.79 6.19
N ASN A 182 12.29 -30.62 5.30
CA ASN A 182 11.92 -32.03 5.57
C ASN A 182 10.99 -32.17 6.79
N LYS A 183 10.02 -31.25 6.93
CA LYS A 183 9.10 -31.14 8.08
C LYS A 183 7.63 -31.45 7.74
N ILE A 184 7.32 -31.74 6.49
CA ILE A 184 5.94 -31.98 6.05
C ILE A 184 5.26 -33.10 6.86
N ASP A 185 5.91 -34.26 7.04
CA ASP A 185 5.37 -35.39 7.82
C ASP A 185 5.19 -35.02 9.30
N ASP A 186 6.16 -34.31 9.88
CA ASP A 186 6.13 -33.86 11.28
C ASP A 186 4.95 -32.92 11.56
N TRP A 187 4.63 -32.01 10.63
CA TRP A 187 3.56 -31.04 10.82
C TRP A 187 2.19 -31.61 10.46
N VAL A 188 2.10 -32.43 9.42
CA VAL A 188 0.84 -33.10 9.03
C VAL A 188 0.39 -34.10 10.10
N SER A 189 1.32 -34.86 10.70
CA SER A 189 0.99 -35.88 11.72
C SER A 189 0.36 -35.31 13.00
N LYS A 190 0.45 -34.00 13.24
CA LYS A 190 -0.23 -33.33 14.35
C LYS A 190 -1.74 -33.22 14.17
N VAL A 191 -2.23 -33.37 12.94
CA VAL A 191 -3.65 -33.30 12.62
C VAL A 191 -4.21 -34.73 12.52
N PRO A 192 -5.18 -35.11 13.37
CA PRO A 192 -5.81 -36.42 13.27
C PRO A 192 -6.37 -36.69 11.87
N SER A 193 -6.25 -37.92 11.40
CA SER A 193 -6.72 -38.37 10.06
C SER A 193 -5.97 -37.82 8.84
N ALA A 194 -5.23 -36.72 8.96
CA ALA A 194 -4.50 -36.11 7.84
C ALA A 194 -3.48 -37.05 7.15
N PRO A 195 -2.64 -37.83 7.87
CA PRO A 195 -1.68 -38.72 7.22
C PRO A 195 -2.30 -39.82 6.35
N SER A 196 -3.58 -40.14 6.55
CA SER A 196 -4.27 -41.21 5.80
C SER A 196 -4.84 -40.75 4.46
N VAL A 197 -4.92 -39.44 4.23
CA VAL A 197 -5.56 -38.82 3.05
C VAL A 197 -4.60 -37.97 2.22
N LEU A 198 -3.39 -37.72 2.70
CA LEU A 198 -2.37 -36.91 2.03
C LEU A 198 -1.21 -37.75 1.50
N ASP A 199 -0.62 -37.32 0.39
CA ASP A 199 0.58 -37.92 -0.18
C ASP A 199 1.79 -36.99 0.07
N THR A 200 2.60 -37.31 1.07
CA THR A 200 3.78 -36.52 1.46
C THR A 200 5.05 -36.90 0.71
N THR A 201 5.00 -37.78 -0.30
CA THR A 201 6.19 -38.29 -0.99
C THR A 201 6.90 -37.24 -1.85
N SER A 202 6.19 -36.21 -2.30
CA SER A 202 6.75 -35.05 -2.98
C SER A 202 5.83 -33.84 -2.84
N GLU A 203 6.38 -32.64 -3.01
CA GLU A 203 5.62 -31.38 -2.96
C GLU A 203 4.43 -31.39 -3.93
N SER A 204 4.64 -31.83 -5.18
CA SER A 204 3.57 -31.89 -6.17
C SER A 204 2.48 -32.90 -5.80
N ASN A 205 2.85 -34.07 -5.28
CA ASN A 205 1.87 -35.06 -4.84
C ASN A 205 1.07 -34.53 -3.65
N PHE A 206 1.72 -33.85 -2.71
CA PHE A 206 1.06 -33.27 -1.55
C PHE A 206 0.05 -32.21 -1.97
N LEU A 207 0.46 -31.23 -2.78
CA LEU A 207 -0.44 -30.19 -3.30
C LEU A 207 -1.62 -30.80 -4.07
N ASN A 208 -1.38 -31.84 -4.87
CA ASN A 208 -2.44 -32.55 -5.59
C ASN A 208 -3.40 -33.28 -4.63
N SER A 209 -2.92 -33.80 -3.51
CA SER A 209 -3.76 -34.46 -2.50
C SER A 209 -4.65 -33.49 -1.71
N LEU A 210 -4.31 -32.19 -1.65
CA LEU A 210 -5.15 -31.16 -1.04
C LEU A 210 -6.39 -30.82 -1.89
N ILE A 211 -6.30 -30.95 -3.21
CA ILE A 211 -7.38 -30.60 -4.15
C ILE A 211 -8.70 -31.33 -3.85
N PRO A 212 -8.73 -32.69 -3.76
CA PRO A 212 -9.97 -33.39 -3.44
C PRO A 212 -10.46 -33.07 -2.02
N LEU A 213 -9.54 -32.84 -1.07
CA LEU A 213 -9.87 -32.54 0.33
C LEU A 213 -10.65 -31.24 0.46
N ALA A 214 -10.24 -30.21 -0.29
CA ALA A 214 -10.89 -28.90 -0.29
C ALA A 214 -12.36 -28.91 -0.71
N SER A 215 -12.84 -29.99 -1.32
CA SER A 215 -14.26 -30.17 -1.66
C SER A 215 -14.99 -31.16 -0.74
N SER A 216 -14.25 -31.99 0.01
CA SER A 216 -14.83 -33.09 0.79
C SER A 216 -14.83 -32.84 2.29
N ASP A 217 -13.83 -32.12 2.81
CA ASP A 217 -13.64 -31.88 4.24
C ASP A 217 -12.83 -30.59 4.45
N GLU A 218 -13.54 -29.47 4.45
CA GLU A 218 -12.98 -28.12 4.59
C GLU A 218 -12.30 -27.90 5.95
N ASP A 219 -12.93 -28.37 7.03
CA ASP A 219 -12.38 -28.26 8.38
C ASP A 219 -11.05 -29.03 8.52
N LEU A 220 -10.96 -30.23 7.93
CA LEU A 220 -9.70 -30.98 7.94
C LEU A 220 -8.61 -30.26 7.14
N LEU A 221 -8.94 -29.69 5.97
CA LEU A 221 -8.01 -28.90 5.19
C LEU A 221 -7.48 -27.71 5.99
N ASP A 222 -8.37 -26.93 6.61
CA ASP A 222 -7.98 -25.75 7.39
C ASP A 222 -7.07 -26.12 8.56
N ASN A 223 -7.34 -27.24 9.25
CA ASN A 223 -6.48 -27.74 10.31
C ASN A 223 -5.09 -28.17 9.80
N ILE A 224 -5.01 -28.81 8.61
CA ILE A 224 -3.74 -29.19 7.97
C ILE A 224 -2.92 -27.93 7.64
N ILE A 225 -3.55 -26.96 6.96
CA ILE A 225 -2.88 -25.72 6.57
C ILE A 225 -2.43 -24.95 7.80
N THR A 226 -3.27 -24.84 8.84
CA THR A 226 -2.93 -24.19 10.10
C THR A 226 -1.74 -24.86 10.80
N SER A 227 -1.67 -26.20 10.80
CA SER A 227 -0.54 -26.93 11.39
C SER A 227 0.78 -26.67 10.64
N ILE A 228 0.74 -26.65 9.31
CA ILE A 228 1.90 -26.32 8.47
C ILE A 228 2.33 -24.88 8.68
N LEU A 229 1.38 -23.93 8.62
CA LEU A 229 1.61 -22.50 8.87
C LEU A 229 2.30 -22.28 10.21
N THR A 230 1.72 -22.84 11.28
CA THR A 230 2.28 -22.75 12.64
C THR A 230 3.69 -23.34 12.69
N GLY A 231 3.89 -24.47 12.00
CA GLY A 231 5.20 -25.11 11.87
C GLY A 231 6.24 -24.22 11.20
N VAL A 232 5.90 -23.60 10.05
CA VAL A 232 6.76 -22.65 9.35
C VAL A 232 7.04 -21.44 10.23
N GLN A 233 6.03 -20.85 10.85
CA GLN A 233 6.17 -19.67 11.69
C GLN A 233 7.09 -19.90 12.89
N GLN A 234 6.97 -21.06 13.55
CA GLN A 234 7.77 -21.37 14.75
C GLN A 234 9.16 -21.93 14.44
N SER A 235 9.41 -22.34 13.18
CA SER A 235 10.70 -22.92 12.81
C SER A 235 11.78 -21.84 12.68
N PRO A 236 12.93 -21.99 13.37
CA PRO A 236 14.05 -21.05 13.24
C PRO A 236 14.73 -21.11 11.87
N ASP A 237 14.48 -22.16 11.09
CA ASP A 237 15.06 -22.35 9.76
C ASP A 237 14.22 -21.66 8.66
N SER A 238 13.04 -21.15 9.00
CA SER A 238 12.17 -20.45 8.07
C SER A 238 12.74 -19.09 7.67
N PRO A 239 12.67 -18.72 6.39
CA PRO A 239 13.21 -17.45 5.93
C PRO A 239 12.40 -16.28 6.48
N LYS A 240 13.11 -15.22 6.88
CA LYS A 240 12.51 -14.02 7.49
C LYS A 240 11.50 -13.37 6.56
N TRP A 241 11.81 -13.29 5.27
CA TRP A 241 10.90 -12.70 4.29
C TRP A 241 9.52 -13.36 4.24
N LEU A 242 9.43 -14.67 4.47
CA LEU A 242 8.17 -15.42 4.44
C LEU A 242 7.39 -15.25 5.75
N ILE A 243 8.10 -15.27 6.88
CA ILE A 243 7.45 -15.12 8.19
C ILE A 243 7.16 -13.66 8.54
N ASN A 244 7.69 -12.69 7.81
CA ASN A 244 7.46 -11.24 7.97
C ASN A 244 6.69 -10.66 6.78
N SER A 245 5.76 -11.44 6.24
CA SER A 245 4.99 -11.09 5.05
C SER A 245 3.59 -10.54 5.36
N GLN A 246 3.16 -9.58 4.54
CA GLN A 246 1.78 -9.11 4.46
C GLN A 246 1.21 -9.36 3.06
N SER A 247 -0.05 -9.78 2.96
CA SER A 247 -0.74 -9.93 1.68
C SER A 247 -1.47 -8.65 1.25
N LEU A 248 -1.55 -8.40 -0.05
CA LEU A 248 -2.40 -7.35 -0.63
C LEU A 248 -2.86 -7.75 -2.03
N MET A 249 -4.16 -7.67 -2.31
CA MET A 249 -4.71 -8.12 -3.59
C MET A 249 -4.79 -6.97 -4.58
N PHE A 250 -4.50 -7.22 -5.85
CA PHE A 250 -4.59 -6.23 -6.93
C PHE A 250 -6.01 -5.67 -7.07
N ARG A 251 -7.04 -6.48 -6.82
CA ARG A 251 -8.42 -6.00 -6.89
C ARG A 251 -8.79 -5.03 -5.75
N GLU A 252 -8.04 -5.03 -4.65
CA GLU A 252 -8.21 -4.16 -3.48
C GLU A 252 -7.20 -3.01 -3.49
N LEU A 253 -6.39 -2.86 -4.53
CA LEU A 253 -5.49 -1.73 -4.69
C LEU A 253 -5.87 -0.98 -5.96
N THR A 254 -6.63 0.10 -5.84
CA THR A 254 -6.96 0.90 -7.03
C THR A 254 -5.69 1.57 -7.58
N LEU A 255 -5.74 2.20 -8.74
CA LEU A 255 -4.75 3.17 -9.21
C LEU A 255 -5.42 4.54 -9.16
N GLU A 256 -4.70 5.60 -8.77
CA GLU A 256 -5.27 6.94 -8.83
C GLU A 256 -5.80 7.21 -10.24
N GLY A 257 -7.04 7.71 -10.35
CA GLY A 257 -7.70 7.91 -11.65
C GLY A 257 -8.36 6.68 -12.27
N ASP A 258 -8.14 5.45 -11.78
CA ASP A 258 -8.85 4.29 -12.32
C ASP A 258 -10.37 4.36 -12.06
N CYS A 259 -11.16 3.53 -12.74
CA CYS A 259 -12.62 3.57 -12.62
C CYS A 259 -13.10 3.36 -11.17
N HIS A 260 -12.49 2.43 -10.42
CA HIS A 260 -12.88 2.09 -9.05
C HIS A 260 -12.46 3.18 -8.05
N TYR A 261 -11.29 3.79 -8.25
CA TYR A 261 -10.83 4.96 -7.52
C TYR A 261 -11.80 6.13 -7.71
N MET A 262 -12.16 6.43 -8.97
CA MET A 262 -12.99 7.57 -9.32
C MET A 262 -14.45 7.40 -8.85
N SER A 263 -14.95 6.17 -8.90
CA SER A 263 -16.37 5.87 -8.63
C SER A 263 -16.66 5.34 -7.22
N ASN A 264 -15.62 5.05 -6.43
CA ASN A 264 -15.72 4.24 -5.21
C ASN A 264 -16.43 2.90 -5.48
N PHE A 265 -15.83 2.11 -6.39
CA PHE A 265 -16.26 0.74 -6.72
C PHE A 265 -17.70 0.62 -7.23
N ALA A 266 -18.13 1.57 -8.09
CA ALA A 266 -19.44 1.48 -8.71
C ALA A 266 -19.53 0.27 -9.67
N ASN A 267 -20.73 -0.32 -9.76
CA ASN A 267 -21.00 -1.54 -10.51
C ASN A 267 -20.88 -1.43 -12.05
N TYR A 268 -20.69 -0.22 -12.58
CA TYR A 268 -20.41 -0.01 -14.01
C TYR A 268 -18.93 -0.13 -14.36
N CYS A 269 -18.04 -0.13 -13.36
CA CYS A 269 -16.65 -0.47 -13.55
C CYS A 269 -16.49 -1.98 -13.78
N GLU A 270 -15.29 -2.40 -14.17
CA GLU A 270 -14.97 -3.83 -14.32
C GLU A 270 -15.31 -4.59 -13.03
N ASN A 271 -15.92 -5.77 -13.17
CA ASN A 271 -16.22 -6.63 -12.04
C ASN A 271 -14.95 -7.39 -11.63
N LEU A 272 -14.40 -7.02 -10.48
CA LEU A 272 -13.18 -7.61 -9.94
C LEU A 272 -13.44 -8.84 -9.03
N GLY A 273 -14.70 -9.29 -8.95
CA GLY A 273 -15.11 -10.43 -8.15
C GLY A 273 -15.63 -10.04 -6.76
N LYS A 274 -15.73 -11.03 -5.87
CA LYS A 274 -16.10 -10.81 -4.47
C LYS A 274 -14.97 -10.10 -3.73
N HIS A 275 -15.32 -9.40 -2.65
CA HIS A 275 -14.35 -8.69 -1.78
C HIS A 275 -13.51 -7.66 -2.56
N ALA A 276 -14.12 -7.00 -3.54
CA ALA A 276 -13.53 -5.93 -4.31
C ALA A 276 -14.43 -4.69 -4.28
N ASP A 277 -14.71 -4.23 -3.07
CA ASP A 277 -15.62 -3.12 -2.77
C ASP A 277 -14.93 -1.93 -2.09
N ARG A 278 -13.61 -2.03 -1.89
CA ARG A 278 -12.79 -0.98 -1.29
C ARG A 278 -11.34 -1.04 -1.78
N ASP A 279 -10.64 0.06 -1.54
CA ASP A 279 -9.20 0.13 -1.70
C ASP A 279 -8.57 -0.07 -0.33
N ALA A 280 -7.84 -1.15 -0.15
CA ALA A 280 -7.14 -1.56 1.07
C ALA A 280 -5.66 -1.16 1.07
N GLY A 281 -5.20 -0.40 0.06
CA GLY A 281 -3.79 -0.11 -0.12
C GLY A 281 -3.15 0.60 1.07
N PHE A 282 -3.84 1.54 1.71
CA PHE A 282 -3.31 2.22 2.89
C PHE A 282 -3.28 1.33 4.13
N GLU A 283 -4.34 0.55 4.37
CA GLU A 283 -4.43 -0.40 5.48
C GLU A 283 -3.34 -1.47 5.42
N GLU A 284 -3.27 -2.24 4.33
CA GLU A 284 -2.41 -3.42 4.28
C GLU A 284 -0.93 -3.04 4.27
N ILE A 285 -0.58 -1.92 3.62
CA ILE A 285 0.79 -1.43 3.60
C ILE A 285 1.15 -0.81 4.96
N LEU A 286 0.18 -0.22 5.68
CA LEU A 286 0.38 0.21 7.05
C LEU A 286 0.55 -0.98 8.00
N HIS A 287 -0.19 -2.08 7.83
CA HIS A 287 0.02 -3.31 8.60
C HIS A 287 1.45 -3.81 8.47
N LEU A 288 2.00 -3.87 7.24
CA LEU A 288 3.40 -4.23 7.03
C LEU A 288 4.36 -3.24 7.72
N PHE A 289 4.12 -1.94 7.55
CA PHE A 289 4.94 -0.88 8.14
C PHE A 289 4.93 -0.91 9.67
N GLN A 290 3.77 -1.13 10.27
CA GLN A 290 3.60 -1.17 11.71
C GLN A 290 4.17 -2.46 12.30
N ALA A 291 3.81 -3.63 11.76
CA ALA A 291 4.25 -4.93 12.25
C ALA A 291 5.77 -5.15 12.11
N GLN A 292 6.39 -4.62 11.04
CA GLN A 292 7.83 -4.85 10.81
C GLN A 292 8.71 -3.65 11.16
N GLY A 293 8.14 -2.47 11.32
CA GLY A 293 8.89 -1.23 11.43
C GLY A 293 8.64 -0.43 12.70
N ILE A 294 7.39 -0.34 13.18
CA ILE A 294 7.01 0.40 14.38
C ILE A 294 7.03 -0.52 15.61
N ALA A 295 6.19 -1.54 15.63
CA ALA A 295 5.92 -2.36 16.81
C ALA A 295 7.18 -3.04 17.37
N PRO A 296 8.05 -3.68 16.55
CA PRO A 296 9.28 -4.29 17.06
C PRO A 296 10.41 -3.28 17.32
N ASN A 297 10.22 -1.99 17.05
CA ASN A 297 11.27 -0.98 17.15
C ASN A 297 11.32 -0.38 18.57
N PRO A 298 12.46 -0.51 19.29
CA PRO A 298 12.59 0.03 20.64
C PRO A 298 12.32 1.54 20.73
N THR A 299 12.62 2.30 19.67
CA THR A 299 12.38 3.75 19.60
C THR A 299 10.88 4.08 19.66
N PHE A 300 10.05 3.20 19.10
CA PHE A 300 8.61 3.39 18.95
C PHE A 300 7.77 2.52 19.89
N TYR A 301 8.41 1.83 20.85
CA TYR A 301 7.72 0.97 21.79
C TYR A 301 6.57 1.70 22.51
N VAL A 302 6.83 2.88 23.07
CA VAL A 302 5.80 3.67 23.78
C VAL A 302 4.66 4.06 22.84
N PHE A 303 4.97 4.43 21.60
CA PHE A 303 3.97 4.79 20.58
C PHE A 303 3.06 3.61 20.27
N GLN A 304 3.61 2.42 19.99
CA GLN A 304 2.82 1.21 19.75
C GLN A 304 1.96 0.84 20.97
N GLN A 305 2.52 0.91 22.18
CA GLN A 305 1.78 0.57 23.40
C GLN A 305 0.58 1.50 23.64
N GLN A 306 0.71 2.79 23.30
CA GLN A 306 -0.39 3.74 23.39
C GLN A 306 -1.54 3.37 22.43
N ILE A 307 -1.22 3.01 21.19
CA ILE A 307 -2.20 2.55 20.19
C ILE A 307 -2.92 1.30 20.70
N GLN A 308 -2.16 0.30 21.19
CA GLN A 308 -2.73 -0.93 21.72
C GLN A 308 -3.67 -0.70 22.90
N GLN A 309 -3.25 0.10 23.89
CA GLN A 309 -4.07 0.41 25.07
C GLN A 309 -5.36 1.14 24.68
N ARG A 310 -5.26 2.05 23.71
CA ARG A 310 -6.42 2.78 23.19
C ARG A 310 -7.39 1.86 22.49
N ALA A 311 -6.93 1.02 21.55
CA ALA A 311 -7.78 0.05 20.85
C ALA A 311 -8.57 -0.83 21.82
N LEU A 312 -7.90 -1.37 22.85
CA LEU A 312 -8.54 -2.16 23.90
C LEU A 312 -9.58 -1.36 24.72
N SER A 313 -9.26 -0.11 25.08
CA SER A 313 -10.19 0.77 25.80
C SER A 313 -11.43 1.07 24.96
N LEU A 314 -11.26 1.35 23.67
CA LEU A 314 -12.35 1.66 22.75
C LEU A 314 -13.31 0.49 22.58
N TYR A 315 -12.77 -0.71 22.32
CA TYR A 315 -13.58 -1.92 22.26
C TYR A 315 -14.31 -2.21 23.58
N THR A 316 -13.64 -2.04 24.72
CA THR A 316 -14.25 -2.27 26.04
C THR A 316 -15.40 -1.30 26.30
N ASN A 317 -15.24 -0.02 25.97
CA ASN A 317 -16.30 0.98 26.08
C ASN A 317 -17.49 0.63 25.18
N HIS A 318 -17.23 0.32 23.90
CA HIS A 318 -18.25 -0.09 22.95
C HIS A 318 -19.03 -1.31 23.43
N LYS A 319 -18.34 -2.35 23.90
CA LYS A 319 -18.94 -3.58 24.45
C LYS A 319 -19.84 -3.31 25.67
N ASN A 320 -19.51 -2.29 26.45
CA ASN A 320 -20.30 -1.84 27.60
C ASN A 320 -21.45 -0.88 27.22
N GLY A 321 -21.73 -0.70 25.92
CA GLY A 321 -22.78 0.18 25.42
C GLY A 321 -22.45 1.66 25.48
N GLN A 322 -21.18 2.01 25.73
CA GLN A 322 -20.72 3.40 25.67
C GLN A 322 -20.35 3.77 24.24
N TYR A 323 -20.46 5.06 23.92
CA TYR A 323 -19.96 5.56 22.65
C TYR A 323 -18.44 5.36 22.56
N SER A 324 -17.98 4.93 21.38
CA SER A 324 -16.57 4.79 21.04
C SER A 324 -16.36 5.23 19.59
N PRO A 325 -15.28 5.96 19.26
CA PRO A 325 -14.93 6.28 17.88
C PRO A 325 -14.59 5.05 17.02
N TRP A 326 -14.29 3.90 17.62
CA TRP A 326 -14.09 2.64 16.90
C TRP A 326 -14.97 1.54 17.51
N GLN A 327 -15.74 0.85 16.66
CA GLN A 327 -16.82 -0.05 17.08
C GLN A 327 -16.75 -1.40 16.35
N PRO A 328 -15.64 -2.15 16.48
CA PRO A 328 -15.49 -3.40 15.78
C PRO A 328 -16.51 -4.43 16.29
N SER A 329 -16.91 -5.35 15.40
CA SER A 329 -17.79 -6.45 15.77
C SER A 329 -17.09 -7.39 16.77
N ASN A 330 -17.86 -8.10 17.61
CA ASN A 330 -17.25 -9.07 18.53
C ASN A 330 -16.55 -10.21 17.79
N SER A 331 -17.06 -10.63 16.62
CA SER A 331 -16.40 -11.64 15.79
C SER A 331 -15.05 -11.15 15.29
N SER A 332 -14.97 -9.96 14.68
CA SER A 332 -13.72 -9.37 14.20
C SER A 332 -12.71 -9.21 15.34
N TRP A 333 -13.16 -8.72 16.50
CA TRP A 333 -12.30 -8.60 17.67
C TRP A 333 -11.72 -9.94 18.14
N GLN A 334 -12.52 -11.02 18.15
CA GLN A 334 -11.99 -12.34 18.52
C GLN A 334 -11.04 -12.88 17.46
N ASP A 335 -11.31 -12.64 16.17
CA ASP A 335 -10.45 -13.03 15.05
C ASP A 335 -9.06 -12.43 15.23
N TRP A 336 -8.98 -11.10 15.27
CA TRP A 336 -7.72 -10.39 15.44
C TRP A 336 -6.96 -10.77 16.72
N LYS A 337 -7.67 -11.01 17.82
CA LYS A 337 -7.05 -11.45 19.06
C LYS A 337 -6.45 -12.86 18.96
N ASN A 338 -7.04 -13.73 18.14
CA ASN A 338 -6.55 -15.09 17.94
C ASN A 338 -5.38 -15.15 16.96
N ASP A 339 -5.27 -14.17 16.05
CA ASP A 339 -4.15 -14.01 15.11
C ASP A 339 -2.84 -13.56 15.80
N ASP A 340 -2.90 -13.22 17.09
CA ASP A 340 -1.79 -12.77 17.92
C ASP A 340 -0.80 -13.90 18.25
N ILE A 341 0.02 -14.28 17.29
CA ILE A 341 1.05 -15.32 17.47
C ILE A 341 2.45 -14.78 17.79
N ASP A 342 2.73 -13.48 17.53
CA ASP A 342 4.00 -12.83 17.88
C ASP A 342 3.82 -11.70 18.91
N PRO A 343 4.27 -11.89 20.16
CA PRO A 343 4.20 -10.82 21.15
C PRO A 343 5.09 -9.60 20.80
N ALA A 344 6.06 -9.72 19.89
CA ALA A 344 6.96 -8.62 19.52
C ALA A 344 6.32 -7.59 18.57
N ILE A 345 5.33 -7.97 17.77
CA ILE A 345 4.57 -7.04 16.92
C ILE A 345 3.31 -6.49 17.61
N GLY A 346 3.02 -6.97 18.82
CA GLY A 346 1.80 -6.64 19.54
C GLY A 346 0.56 -7.25 18.86
N PRO A 347 -0.63 -6.97 19.41
CA PRO A 347 -1.83 -7.66 18.97
C PRO A 347 -2.44 -7.04 17.71
N SER A 348 -2.95 -7.86 16.78
CA SER A 348 -3.51 -7.47 15.49
C SER A 348 -4.62 -6.44 15.63
N TYR A 349 -5.47 -6.51 16.66
CA TYR A 349 -6.52 -5.50 16.89
C TYR A 349 -5.99 -4.07 17.03
N SER A 350 -4.72 -3.90 17.43
CA SER A 350 -4.09 -2.57 17.53
C SER A 350 -3.64 -2.03 16.18
N HIS A 351 -3.30 -2.92 15.24
CA HIS A 351 -2.98 -2.59 13.85
C HIS A 351 -4.26 -2.20 13.10
N GLU A 352 -5.32 -2.99 13.27
CA GLU A 352 -6.63 -2.77 12.65
C GLU A 352 -7.24 -1.42 13.05
N TYR A 353 -7.20 -1.10 14.35
CA TYR A 353 -7.64 0.22 14.83
C TYR A 353 -6.84 1.36 14.19
N PHE A 354 -5.51 1.24 14.14
CA PHE A 354 -4.67 2.30 13.60
C PHE A 354 -4.85 2.46 12.09
N ALA A 355 -5.02 1.35 11.37
CA ALA A 355 -5.35 1.35 9.95
C ALA A 355 -6.72 1.97 9.67
N ALA A 356 -7.75 1.61 10.45
CA ALA A 356 -9.08 2.19 10.29
C ALA A 356 -9.08 3.72 10.49
N ALA A 357 -8.35 4.19 11.51
CA ALA A 357 -8.14 5.62 11.69
C ALA A 357 -7.35 6.23 10.52
N PHE A 358 -6.25 5.60 10.08
CA PHE A 358 -5.40 6.14 9.03
C PHE A 358 -6.12 6.23 7.67
N GLU A 359 -6.90 5.23 7.26
CA GLU A 359 -7.67 5.30 6.02
C GLU A 359 -8.71 6.43 6.02
N ALA A 360 -9.37 6.64 7.15
CA ALA A 360 -10.26 7.79 7.33
C ALA A 360 -9.50 9.13 7.24
N TYR A 361 -8.28 9.19 7.79
CA TYR A 361 -7.41 10.38 7.68
C TYR A 361 -7.03 10.70 6.22
N MET A 362 -6.83 9.65 5.42
CA MET A 362 -6.53 9.73 3.99
C MET A 362 -7.76 9.98 3.11
N GLY A 363 -8.95 10.10 3.70
CA GLY A 363 -10.18 10.46 3.00
C GLY A 363 -10.82 9.32 2.22
N MET A 364 -10.41 8.06 2.49
CA MET A 364 -10.92 6.88 1.79
C MET A 364 -12.42 6.66 2.07
N TRP A 365 -12.90 7.10 3.23
CA TRP A 365 -14.23 6.79 3.74
C TRP A 365 -15.20 7.98 3.83
N GLU A 366 -14.79 9.20 3.44
CA GLU A 366 -15.64 10.41 3.55
C GLU A 366 -16.94 10.34 2.73
N HIS A 367 -17.01 9.39 1.79
CA HIS A 367 -18.20 9.10 0.97
C HIS A 367 -19.23 8.19 1.65
N LYS A 368 -18.94 7.72 2.87
CA LYS A 368 -19.78 6.85 3.71
C LYS A 368 -20.11 7.55 5.04
N SER A 369 -20.99 6.94 5.82
CA SER A 369 -21.31 7.39 7.19
C SER A 369 -20.30 6.93 8.23
N GLU A 370 -19.57 5.86 7.95
CA GLU A 370 -18.53 5.28 8.80
C GLU A 370 -17.39 4.74 7.92
N GLY A 371 -16.22 4.61 8.52
CA GLY A 371 -15.01 4.08 7.90
C GLY A 371 -14.81 2.59 8.14
N LEU A 372 -13.62 2.13 7.79
CA LEU A 372 -13.17 0.75 8.01
C LEU A 372 -13.48 0.28 9.44
N ASP A 373 -13.94 -0.96 9.57
CA ASP A 373 -14.25 -1.61 10.85
C ASP A 373 -15.12 -0.78 11.81
N ASN A 374 -16.10 -0.08 11.23
CA ASN A 374 -17.02 0.81 11.93
C ASN A 374 -16.29 1.94 12.68
N TYR A 375 -15.23 2.50 12.10
CA TYR A 375 -14.61 3.72 12.61
C TYR A 375 -15.51 4.93 12.33
N GLN A 376 -15.82 5.72 13.35
CA GLN A 376 -16.93 6.68 13.33
C GLN A 376 -16.54 8.06 12.76
N ALA A 377 -15.23 8.35 12.61
CA ALA A 377 -14.76 9.55 11.94
C ALA A 377 -14.39 9.24 10.50
N VAL A 378 -14.92 9.99 9.53
CA VAL A 378 -14.58 9.83 8.09
C VAL A 378 -13.88 11.04 7.51
N THR A 379 -13.56 12.03 8.35
CA THR A 379 -12.78 13.22 7.99
C THR A 379 -11.76 13.55 9.07
N ARG A 380 -10.65 14.22 8.71
CA ARG A 380 -9.66 14.73 9.67
C ARG A 380 -10.29 15.62 10.75
N SER A 381 -11.27 16.44 10.39
CA SER A 381 -11.95 17.32 11.36
C SER A 381 -12.80 16.54 12.36
N GLN A 382 -13.52 15.51 11.92
CA GLN A 382 -14.26 14.63 12.84
C GLN A 382 -13.29 13.89 13.75
N MET A 383 -12.20 13.34 13.20
CA MET A 383 -11.20 12.61 13.97
C MET A 383 -10.61 13.46 15.09
N ARG A 384 -10.18 14.68 14.80
CA ARG A 384 -9.69 15.63 15.83
C ARG A 384 -10.71 15.89 16.94
N SER A 385 -12.01 15.75 16.66
CA SER A 385 -13.09 15.97 17.62
C SER A 385 -13.49 14.74 18.44
N ILE A 386 -13.47 13.54 17.85
CA ILE A 386 -14.00 12.32 18.50
C ILE A 386 -12.95 11.25 18.80
N ASP A 387 -11.75 11.36 18.21
CA ASP A 387 -10.60 10.51 18.47
C ASP A 387 -9.30 11.32 18.36
N THR A 388 -9.14 12.29 19.26
CA THR A 388 -8.03 13.25 19.25
C THR A 388 -6.67 12.55 19.35
N GLU A 389 -6.58 11.42 20.06
CA GLU A 389 -5.36 10.62 20.16
C GLU A 389 -4.93 10.05 18.80
N SER A 390 -5.85 9.46 18.03
CA SER A 390 -5.56 8.98 16.67
C SER A 390 -5.13 10.10 15.73
N ALA A 391 -5.84 11.24 15.75
CA ALA A 391 -5.46 12.40 14.96
C ALA A 391 -4.03 12.85 15.29
N PHE A 392 -3.71 12.94 16.59
CA PHE A 392 -2.40 13.32 17.06
C PHE A 392 -1.31 12.37 16.59
N TRP A 393 -1.51 11.05 16.72
CA TRP A 393 -0.53 10.05 16.28
C TRP A 393 -0.27 10.12 14.78
N ILE A 394 -1.32 10.20 13.97
CA ILE A 394 -1.19 10.24 12.51
C ILE A 394 -0.50 11.53 12.07
N GLU A 395 -0.92 12.69 12.58
CA GLU A 395 -0.33 14.01 12.26
C GLU A 395 1.13 14.13 12.73
N ASN A 396 1.51 13.40 13.79
CA ASN A 396 2.88 13.42 14.29
C ASN A 396 3.75 12.28 13.74
N MET A 397 3.19 11.35 12.98
CA MET A 397 3.93 10.24 12.35
C MET A 397 4.05 10.43 10.83
N PHE A 398 3.00 10.88 10.14
CA PHE A 398 2.90 10.89 8.68
C PHE A 398 2.63 12.30 8.14
N HIS A 399 2.93 12.48 6.85
CA HIS A 399 2.65 13.75 6.17
C HIS A 399 1.16 13.91 5.88
N ASP A 400 0.69 15.15 5.89
CA ASP A 400 -0.68 15.46 5.48
C ASP A 400 -0.93 15.28 3.98
N TYR A 401 0.11 15.44 3.17
CA TYR A 401 0.08 15.30 1.72
C TYR A 401 0.95 14.12 1.29
N LEU A 402 0.52 13.44 0.23
CA LEU A 402 1.18 12.25 -0.29
C LEU A 402 2.56 12.60 -0.84
N GLN A 403 3.60 11.91 -0.34
CA GLN A 403 5.01 12.23 -0.58
C GLN A 403 5.57 11.47 -1.81
N TYR A 404 4.72 11.23 -2.79
CA TYR A 404 5.03 10.50 -4.02
C TYR A 404 4.28 11.11 -5.21
N THR A 405 4.74 10.83 -6.43
CA THR A 405 4.03 11.17 -7.67
C THR A 405 2.97 10.12 -7.98
N ALA A 406 1.69 10.48 -7.90
CA ALA A 406 0.60 9.57 -8.25
C ALA A 406 0.53 9.37 -9.77
N ASN A 407 0.27 8.13 -10.21
CA ASN A 407 0.02 7.84 -11.61
C ASN A 407 -1.50 7.92 -11.83
N ILE A 408 -1.97 8.93 -12.56
CA ILE A 408 -3.39 9.16 -12.85
C ILE A 408 -3.78 8.38 -14.11
N ASP A 409 -4.55 7.30 -13.96
CA ASP A 409 -5.03 6.49 -15.08
C ASP A 409 -6.06 7.24 -15.93
N SER A 410 -5.61 7.74 -17.07
CA SER A 410 -6.45 8.49 -18.00
C SER A 410 -7.63 7.68 -18.55
N ASN A 411 -7.50 6.35 -18.68
CA ASN A 411 -8.58 5.51 -19.19
C ASN A 411 -9.69 5.31 -18.16
N GLY A 412 -9.35 5.16 -16.88
CA GLY A 412 -10.31 5.16 -15.79
C GLY A 412 -11.05 6.49 -15.63
N VAL A 413 -10.34 7.62 -15.69
CA VAL A 413 -10.93 8.96 -15.63
C VAL A 413 -11.94 9.14 -16.76
N LYS A 414 -11.57 8.76 -17.99
CA LYS A 414 -12.48 8.79 -19.14
C LYS A 414 -13.70 7.89 -18.94
N THR A 415 -13.52 6.68 -18.41
CA THR A 415 -14.62 5.74 -18.16
C THR A 415 -15.62 6.31 -17.15
N TYR A 416 -15.13 6.81 -16.01
CA TYR A 416 -15.94 7.49 -15.00
C TYR A 416 -16.72 8.65 -15.61
N TYR A 417 -16.04 9.52 -16.36
CA TYR A 417 -16.64 10.74 -16.89
C TYR A 417 -17.70 10.44 -17.97
N ASN A 418 -17.44 9.49 -18.87
CA ASN A 418 -18.40 9.07 -19.89
C ASN A 418 -19.68 8.48 -19.26
N HIS A 419 -19.56 7.76 -18.14
CA HIS A 419 -20.74 7.31 -17.42
C HIS A 419 -21.47 8.47 -16.73
N ARG A 420 -20.73 9.37 -16.08
CA ARG A 420 -21.32 10.43 -15.26
C ARG A 420 -21.94 11.56 -16.11
N PHE A 421 -21.38 11.80 -17.29
CA PHE A 421 -21.70 12.91 -18.20
C PHE A 421 -21.79 12.45 -19.68
N PRO A 422 -22.70 11.53 -20.03
CA PRO A 422 -22.72 10.84 -21.34
C PRO A 422 -23.00 11.73 -22.55
N GLN A 423 -23.46 12.97 -22.35
CA GLN A 423 -23.71 13.94 -23.43
C GLN A 423 -22.73 15.13 -23.42
N GLY A 424 -21.71 15.10 -22.57
CA GLY A 424 -20.70 16.14 -22.52
C GLY A 424 -19.65 15.91 -23.59
N GLY A 425 -19.61 16.75 -24.63
CA GLY A 425 -18.44 16.87 -25.50
C GLY A 425 -17.22 17.50 -24.79
N LEU A 426 -17.16 17.40 -23.46
CA LEU A 426 -16.12 17.94 -22.61
C LEU A 426 -15.01 16.91 -22.44
N THR A 427 -13.77 17.37 -22.44
CA THR A 427 -12.63 16.53 -22.07
C THR A 427 -12.76 16.11 -20.61
N PRO A 428 -12.70 14.81 -20.29
CA PRO A 428 -12.69 14.32 -18.91
C PRO A 428 -11.58 15.02 -18.10
N THR A 429 -11.90 15.44 -16.88
CA THR A 429 -10.96 16.18 -16.03
C THR A 429 -10.80 15.47 -14.68
N PHE A 430 -9.56 15.23 -14.26
CA PHE A 430 -9.23 14.77 -12.92
C PHE A 430 -9.02 15.97 -11.99
N ASN A 431 -9.66 15.96 -10.81
CA ASN A 431 -9.54 17.04 -9.84
C ASN A 431 -8.76 16.60 -8.60
N MET A 432 -7.74 17.38 -8.23
CA MET A 432 -7.03 17.29 -6.95
C MET A 432 -7.60 18.25 -5.90
N SER A 433 -8.59 19.08 -6.24
CA SER A 433 -9.29 19.90 -5.24
C SER A 433 -10.54 19.19 -4.75
N LYS A 434 -10.84 19.31 -3.45
CA LYS A 434 -12.06 18.73 -2.87
C LYS A 434 -13.30 19.33 -3.53
N SER A 435 -14.18 18.49 -4.05
CA SER A 435 -15.50 18.90 -4.50
C SER A 435 -16.35 19.33 -3.30
N THR A 436 -16.93 20.52 -3.39
CA THR A 436 -17.72 21.17 -2.32
C THR A 436 -19.16 21.45 -2.72
N HIS A 437 -19.49 21.27 -4.00
CA HIS A 437 -20.79 21.62 -4.56
C HIS A 437 -21.42 20.43 -5.29
N PRO A 438 -22.73 20.14 -5.11
CA PRO A 438 -23.39 19.06 -5.81
C PRO A 438 -23.43 19.24 -7.34
N PRO A 439 -23.35 18.13 -8.12
CA PRO A 439 -23.10 16.79 -7.63
C PRO A 439 -21.66 16.63 -7.14
N LEU A 440 -21.49 16.09 -5.92
CA LEU A 440 -20.16 15.85 -5.37
C LEU A 440 -19.44 14.79 -6.20
N GLU A 441 -18.13 14.92 -6.25
CA GLU A 441 -17.20 13.94 -6.85
C GLU A 441 -16.42 13.26 -5.72
N PRO A 442 -16.89 12.12 -5.18
CA PRO A 442 -16.34 11.55 -3.94
C PRO A 442 -14.85 11.18 -4.01
N TYR A 443 -14.30 10.89 -5.20
CA TYR A 443 -12.87 10.64 -5.34
C TYR A 443 -12.01 11.84 -4.94
N THR A 444 -12.57 13.05 -4.98
CA THR A 444 -11.87 14.28 -4.56
C THR A 444 -11.64 14.36 -3.06
N PHE A 445 -12.28 13.49 -2.26
CA PHE A 445 -12.02 13.43 -0.83
C PHE A 445 -10.65 12.83 -0.50
N LYS A 446 -10.15 11.95 -1.39
CA LYS A 446 -8.82 11.33 -1.32
C LYS A 446 -7.79 12.00 -2.25
N SER A 447 -8.15 12.40 -3.47
CA SER A 447 -7.18 13.07 -4.38
C SER A 447 -6.73 14.44 -3.88
N ARG A 448 -7.45 15.05 -2.92
CA ARG A 448 -7.05 16.33 -2.32
C ARG A 448 -5.74 16.35 -1.55
N TRP A 449 -5.21 15.18 -1.28
CA TRP A 449 -3.94 15.02 -0.58
C TRP A 449 -2.78 14.79 -1.55
N LEU A 450 -3.04 14.74 -2.84
CA LEU A 450 -2.00 14.69 -3.86
C LEU A 450 -1.38 16.08 -4.03
N VAL A 451 -0.06 16.13 -4.18
CA VAL A 451 0.68 17.33 -4.63
C VAL A 451 1.55 17.04 -5.85
N ASN A 452 1.81 15.76 -6.14
CA ASN A 452 2.56 15.35 -7.31
C ASN A 452 1.73 14.36 -8.13
N ALA A 453 1.60 14.58 -9.44
CA ALA A 453 0.81 13.72 -10.31
C ALA A 453 1.43 13.58 -11.70
N LYS A 454 1.30 12.38 -12.29
CA LYS A 454 1.64 12.08 -13.67
C LYS A 454 0.45 11.43 -14.34
N ILE A 455 -0.01 11.98 -15.46
CA ILE A 455 -1.05 11.32 -16.26
C ILE A 455 -0.42 10.11 -16.97
N VAL A 456 -1.01 8.94 -16.80
CA VAL A 456 -0.59 7.69 -17.47
C VAL A 456 -1.72 7.15 -18.34
N GLY A 457 -1.36 6.26 -19.27
CA GLY A 457 -2.27 5.77 -20.31
C GLY A 457 -2.37 6.72 -21.50
N ASP A 458 -3.28 6.41 -22.41
CA ASP A 458 -3.36 6.99 -23.76
C ASP A 458 -4.66 7.74 -24.03
N ALA A 459 -5.46 8.03 -23.01
CA ALA A 459 -6.64 8.88 -23.16
C ALA A 459 -6.28 10.35 -22.95
N THR A 460 -6.90 11.22 -23.75
CA THR A 460 -6.87 12.67 -23.52
C THR A 460 -7.74 13.01 -22.32
N ILE A 461 -7.10 13.47 -21.24
CA ILE A 461 -7.76 14.03 -20.06
C ILE A 461 -7.13 15.38 -19.70
N ASN A 462 -7.85 16.16 -18.91
CA ASN A 462 -7.36 17.36 -18.26
C ASN A 462 -7.09 17.10 -16.77
N LEU A 463 -6.35 17.99 -16.13
CA LEU A 463 -6.10 17.94 -14.69
C LEU A 463 -6.26 19.33 -14.07
N ASN A 464 -7.06 19.41 -13.01
CA ASN A 464 -7.07 20.56 -12.11
C ASN A 464 -6.33 20.16 -10.84
N ALA A 465 -5.27 20.87 -10.51
CA ALA A 465 -4.50 20.61 -9.30
C ALA A 465 -5.23 21.17 -8.05
N ASN A 466 -4.49 21.43 -6.98
CA ASN A 466 -5.01 22.04 -5.76
C ASN A 466 -4.14 23.23 -5.35
N ASN A 467 -4.51 23.88 -4.24
CA ASN A 467 -3.87 25.12 -3.82
C ASN A 467 -2.53 24.88 -3.08
N GLN A 468 -1.77 23.85 -3.46
CA GLN A 468 -0.44 23.54 -2.92
C GLN A 468 0.63 23.74 -3.99
N ASP A 469 1.91 23.64 -3.63
CA ASP A 469 2.99 23.62 -4.60
C ASP A 469 2.99 22.26 -5.33
N ASN A 470 2.46 22.19 -6.55
CA ASN A 470 2.29 20.92 -7.26
C ASN A 470 3.40 20.64 -8.27
N HIS A 471 3.71 19.35 -8.45
CA HIS A 471 4.54 18.88 -9.56
C HIS A 471 3.72 17.97 -10.48
N ILE A 472 3.45 18.43 -11.70
CA ILE A 472 2.52 17.75 -12.62
C ILE A 472 3.22 17.36 -13.92
N GLU A 473 2.98 16.14 -14.39
CA GLU A 473 3.44 15.63 -15.69
C GLU A 473 2.23 15.14 -16.52
N GLY A 474 2.17 15.53 -17.80
CA GLY A 474 1.16 15.06 -18.75
C GLY A 474 1.49 13.70 -19.37
N ASN A 475 0.59 13.17 -20.20
CA ASN A 475 0.86 12.01 -21.03
C ASN A 475 1.23 12.43 -22.47
N ASN A 476 1.26 11.48 -23.40
CA ASN A 476 1.57 11.76 -24.80
C ASN A 476 0.36 12.29 -25.60
N LYS A 477 -0.68 12.80 -24.93
CA LYS A 477 -1.85 13.44 -25.52
C LYS A 477 -1.86 14.92 -25.17
N ASP A 478 -2.69 15.68 -25.87
CA ASP A 478 -2.86 17.10 -25.59
C ASP A 478 -3.66 17.25 -24.28
N ASN A 479 -3.00 17.60 -23.18
CA ASN A 479 -3.64 17.82 -21.89
C ASN A 479 -3.86 19.32 -21.65
N VAL A 480 -4.96 19.67 -20.96
CA VAL A 480 -5.09 20.99 -20.32
C VAL A 480 -4.89 20.80 -18.83
N VAL A 481 -3.92 21.53 -18.27
CA VAL A 481 -3.54 21.42 -16.86
C VAL A 481 -3.61 22.80 -16.20
N ASP A 482 -4.30 22.87 -15.07
CA ASP A 482 -4.44 24.08 -14.26
C ASP A 482 -3.80 23.84 -12.89
N GLY A 483 -2.69 24.54 -12.59
CA GLY A 483 -1.95 24.46 -11.32
C GLY A 483 -2.71 25.04 -10.13
N LYS A 484 -3.70 25.91 -10.38
CA LYS A 484 -4.45 26.66 -9.35
C LYS A 484 -3.57 27.67 -8.60
N ASP A 485 -3.52 27.57 -7.28
CA ASP A 485 -2.71 28.44 -6.42
C ASP A 485 -1.50 27.63 -5.95
N GLY A 486 -0.35 28.28 -5.73
CA GLY A 486 0.85 27.61 -5.27
C GLY A 486 2.05 28.03 -6.10
N ASN A 487 3.17 27.34 -5.92
CA ASN A 487 4.30 27.37 -6.83
C ASN A 487 4.37 26.02 -7.55
N ASP A 488 3.64 25.93 -8.65
CA ASP A 488 3.45 24.78 -9.49
C ASP A 488 4.53 24.65 -10.57
N VAL A 489 4.97 23.42 -10.75
CA VAL A 489 6.00 23.04 -11.72
C VAL A 489 5.44 21.96 -12.65
N TYR A 490 5.42 22.25 -13.95
CA TYR A 490 5.12 21.25 -14.96
C TYR A 490 6.39 20.50 -15.35
N ILE A 491 6.41 19.17 -15.27
CA ILE A 491 7.58 18.33 -15.53
C ILE A 491 7.49 17.74 -16.93
N ILE A 492 8.60 17.81 -17.67
CA ILE A 492 8.77 17.15 -18.96
C ILE A 492 10.12 16.42 -18.96
N ASP A 493 10.10 15.09 -19.13
CA ASP A 493 11.32 14.28 -19.32
C ASP A 493 11.83 14.36 -20.77
N GLU A 494 12.20 15.57 -21.18
CA GLU A 494 12.81 15.88 -22.48
C GLU A 494 13.74 17.10 -22.33
N ASP A 495 14.73 17.20 -23.21
CA ASP A 495 15.63 18.35 -23.24
C ASP A 495 14.89 19.57 -23.80
N PHE A 496 15.11 20.75 -23.20
CA PHE A 496 14.42 21.98 -23.61
C PHE A 496 14.53 22.29 -25.12
N ALA A 497 15.66 21.96 -25.74
CA ALA A 497 15.92 22.23 -27.15
C ALA A 497 14.97 21.48 -28.11
N ASN A 498 14.32 20.41 -27.63
CA ASN A 498 13.37 19.61 -28.41
C ASN A 498 11.92 20.06 -28.20
N CYS A 499 11.72 21.20 -27.54
CA CYS A 499 10.41 21.70 -27.15
C CYS A 499 10.11 23.08 -27.75
N VAL A 500 8.83 23.33 -27.99
CA VAL A 500 8.29 24.62 -28.43
C VAL A 500 7.35 25.13 -27.35
N ILE A 501 7.59 26.36 -26.89
CA ILE A 501 6.75 27.06 -25.92
C ILE A 501 6.07 28.22 -26.63
N THR A 502 4.75 28.30 -26.51
CA THR A 502 3.92 29.38 -27.08
C THR A 502 3.10 30.05 -25.98
N GLU A 503 3.38 31.33 -25.73
CA GLU A 503 2.59 32.13 -24.79
C GLU A 503 1.19 32.40 -25.34
N GLN A 504 0.18 32.24 -24.49
CA GLN A 504 -1.21 32.59 -24.74
C GLN A 504 -1.69 33.60 -23.68
N LYS A 505 -2.85 34.21 -23.88
CA LYS A 505 -3.33 35.31 -23.03
C LYS A 505 -3.40 34.97 -21.53
N TYR A 506 -3.73 33.73 -21.19
CA TYR A 506 -3.92 33.27 -19.81
C TYR A 506 -3.32 31.87 -19.56
N ALA A 507 -2.45 31.41 -20.46
CA ALA A 507 -1.90 30.06 -20.44
C ALA A 507 -0.63 30.00 -21.28
N VAL A 508 0.10 28.89 -21.17
CA VAL A 508 1.26 28.56 -22.00
C VAL A 508 1.01 27.23 -22.67
N ALA A 509 1.17 27.15 -23.99
CA ALA A 509 1.22 25.87 -24.68
C ALA A 509 2.67 25.39 -24.77
N VAL A 510 2.90 24.12 -24.44
CA VAL A 510 4.20 23.46 -24.58
C VAL A 510 4.05 22.17 -25.37
N GLN A 511 4.94 21.95 -26.33
CA GLN A 511 4.98 20.73 -27.13
C GLN A 511 6.43 20.26 -27.24
N CYS A 512 6.68 18.99 -26.93
CA CYS A 512 7.99 18.35 -27.06
C CYS A 512 7.92 17.11 -27.97
N SER A 513 9.06 16.52 -28.31
CA SER A 513 9.14 15.32 -29.15
C SER A 513 8.41 14.10 -28.60
N ASN A 514 8.26 14.01 -27.28
CA ASN A 514 7.67 12.88 -26.57
C ASN A 514 6.31 13.17 -25.90
N THR A 515 5.80 14.40 -26.01
CA THR A 515 4.52 14.84 -25.41
C THR A 515 3.48 15.18 -26.48
N GLY A 516 2.24 15.40 -26.05
CA GLY A 516 1.26 16.16 -26.84
C GLY A 516 1.58 17.66 -26.83
N THR A 517 0.61 18.46 -27.29
CA THR A 517 0.60 19.91 -27.07
C THR A 517 -0.19 20.21 -25.81
N ASP A 518 0.51 20.35 -24.69
CA ASP A 518 -0.09 20.61 -23.39
C ASP A 518 -0.34 22.10 -23.19
N THR A 519 -1.49 22.45 -22.62
CA THR A 519 -1.86 23.82 -22.26
C THR A 519 -1.84 23.97 -20.75
N LEU A 520 -0.97 24.84 -20.26
CA LEU A 520 -0.69 25.06 -18.84
C LEU A 520 -1.27 26.41 -18.40
N ALA A 521 -2.11 26.40 -17.37
CA ALA A 521 -2.63 27.59 -16.72
C ALA A 521 -2.16 27.62 -15.26
N ASN A 522 -1.81 28.82 -14.76
CA ASN A 522 -1.33 29.03 -13.39
C ASN A 522 -0.15 28.11 -13.03
N PHE A 523 0.95 28.22 -13.79
CA PHE A 523 2.21 27.55 -13.50
C PHE A 523 3.33 28.58 -13.42
N GLU A 524 4.23 28.38 -12.47
CA GLU A 524 5.38 29.25 -12.22
C GLU A 524 6.60 28.80 -13.04
N ALA A 525 6.69 27.51 -13.35
CA ALA A 525 7.80 26.95 -14.10
C ALA A 525 7.47 25.67 -14.88
N ILE A 526 8.29 25.41 -15.90
CA ILE A 526 8.41 24.11 -16.57
C ILE A 526 9.79 23.53 -16.27
N GLN A 527 9.85 22.35 -15.69
CA GLN A 527 11.06 21.58 -15.44
C GLN A 527 11.29 20.60 -16.60
N PHE A 528 12.30 20.91 -17.41
CA PHE A 528 12.85 20.00 -18.41
C PHE A 528 13.93 19.13 -17.79
N LYS A 529 14.39 18.11 -18.53
CA LYS A 529 15.46 17.22 -18.09
C LYS A 529 16.78 17.95 -17.82
N ASP A 530 17.09 18.96 -18.64
CA ASP A 530 18.37 19.67 -18.65
C ASP A 530 18.31 21.05 -17.96
N ARG A 531 17.11 21.60 -17.73
CA ARG A 531 16.95 22.94 -17.13
C ARG A 531 15.52 23.21 -16.62
N THR A 532 15.37 24.29 -15.86
CA THR A 532 14.07 24.86 -15.48
C THR A 532 13.81 26.14 -16.28
N TYR A 533 12.61 26.29 -16.84
CA TYR A 533 12.14 27.49 -17.53
C TYR A 533 11.06 28.17 -16.68
N SER A 534 11.33 29.39 -16.20
CA SER A 534 10.34 30.16 -15.43
C SER A 534 9.31 30.80 -16.37
N LEU A 535 8.04 30.67 -16.01
CA LEU A 535 6.93 31.33 -16.70
C LEU A 535 6.70 32.71 -16.09
N ALA A 536 6.50 33.72 -16.93
CA ALA A 536 6.08 35.03 -16.45
C ALA A 536 4.58 34.95 -16.12
N GLN A 537 4.23 35.22 -14.85
CA GLN A 537 2.83 35.32 -14.42
C GLN A 537 2.16 36.60 -14.92
#